data_AF-A0A381TDC0-F1
#
_entry.id   AF-A0A381TDC0-F1
#
_cell.length_a   1.000
_cell.length_b   1.000
_cell.length_c   1.000
_cell.angle_alpha   90.00
_cell.angle_beta   90.00
_cell.angle_gamma   90.00
#
_symmetry.space_group_name_H-M   'P 1'
#
loop_
_entity.id
_entity.type
_entity.pdbx_description
1 polymer ?
#
loop_
_entity_poly.entity_id
_entity_poly.type
_entity_poly.pdbx_seq_one_letter_code
_entity_poly.pdbx_strand_id
1 'polypeptide(L)' 'MEAKGLVKSFVNGNNKLKVLDGIDINLEEGKIVTIMGKS' A
#
# COMPACT_ATOMS: atom_id res chain seq x y z
N MET A 1 -2.21 -7.39 -13.14
CA MET A 1 -2.21 -5.96 -12.73
C MET A 1 -0.99 -5.72 -11.84
N GLU A 2 -0.15 -4.74 -12.18
CA GLU A 2 1.07 -4.42 -11.41
C GLU A 2 1.03 -2.98 -10.91
N ALA A 3 1.49 -2.76 -9.68
CA ALA A 3 1.77 -1.45 -9.11
C ALA A 3 3.11 -1.51 -8.36
N LYS A 4 3.98 -0.53 -8.62
CA LYS A 4 5.32 -0.47 -8.03
C LYS A 4 5.52 0.86 -7.31
N GLY A 5 6.22 0.85 -6.18
CA GLY A 5 6.56 2.02 -5.39
C GLY A 5 5.35 2.75 -4.82
N LEU A 6 4.29 2.03 -4.42
CA LEU A 6 3.11 2.65 -3.81
C LEU A 6 3.49 3.32 -2.49
N VAL A 7 3.50 4.66 -2.52
CA VAL A 7 3.70 5.50 -1.34
C VAL A 7 2.42 6.28 -1.10
N LYS A 8 1.92 6.23 0.13
CA LYS A 8 0.76 7.02 0.54
C LYS A 8 1.01 7.60 1.93
N SER A 9 0.68 8.87 2.07
CA SER A 9 0.84 9.59 3.33
C SER A 9 -0.31 10.54 3.54
N PHE A 10 -0.71 10.72 4.79
CA PHE A 10 -1.66 11.73 5.22
C PHE A 10 -0.95 12.78 6.06
N VAL A 11 -1.42 14.03 5.94
CA VAL A 11 -0.92 15.14 6.73
C VAL A 11 -1.78 15.24 7.99
N ASN A 12 -1.16 15.31 9.16
CA ASN A 12 -1.82 15.50 10.44
C ASN A 12 -1.18 16.70 11.16
N GLY A 13 -1.70 17.90 10.88
CA GLY A 13 -1.07 19.16 11.30
C GLY A 13 0.32 19.31 10.69
N ASN A 14 1.35 19.50 11.52
CA ASN A 14 2.75 19.58 11.08
C ASN A 14 3.40 18.20 10.84
N ASN A 15 2.72 17.11 11.19
CA ASN A 15 3.23 15.76 11.05
C ASN A 15 2.75 15.09 9.76
N LYS A 16 3.59 14.22 9.19
CA LYS A 16 3.25 13.41 8.03
C LYS A 16 3.20 11.94 8.44
N LEU A 17 2.01 11.35 8.40
CA LEU A 17 1.82 9.94 8.65
C LEU A 17 1.95 9.16 7.34
N LYS A 18 2.97 8.32 7.24
CA LYS A 18 3.16 7.41 6.10
C LYS A 18 2.36 6.14 6.35
N VAL A 19 1.44 5.81 5.45
CA VAL A 19 0.54 4.64 5.57
C VAL A 19 0.86 3.53 4.57
N LEU A 20 1.48 3.88 3.43
CA LEU A 20 2.09 2.92 2.52
C LEU A 20 3.51 3.41 2.26
N ASP A 21 4.48 2.53 2.45
CA ASP A 21 5.90 2.84 2.28
C ASP A 21 6.53 2.01 1.16
N GLY A 22 6.37 2.46 -0.08
CA GLY A 22 7.08 1.88 -1.22
C GLY A 22 6.70 0.43 -1.49
N ILE A 23 5.41 0.10 -1.42
CA ILE A 23 4.93 -1.28 -1.59
C ILE A 23 4.85 -1.61 -3.08
N ASP A 24 5.38 -2.77 -3.46
CA ASP A 24 5.21 -3.36 -4.77
C ASP A 24 4.16 -4.46 -4.71
N ILE A 25 3.18 -4.41 -5.62
CA ILE A 25 2.09 -5.39 -5.71
C ILE A 25 1.99 -5.88 -7.15
N ASN A 26 2.04 -7.20 -7.33
CA ASN A 26 1.71 -7.86 -8.59
C ASN A 26 0.54 -8.82 -8.36
N LEU A 27 -0.56 -8.59 -9.06
CA LEU A 27 -1.77 -9.39 -9.02
C LEU A 27 -1.92 -10.11 -10.35
N GLU A 28 -1.83 -11.44 -10.32
CA GLU A 28 -2.05 -12.28 -11.48
C GLU A 28 -3.55 -12.48 -11.74
N GLU A 29 -3.92 -12.54 -13.02
CA GLU A 29 -5.31 -12.76 -13.43
C GLU A 29 -5.80 -14.15 -12.99
N GLY A 30 -7.05 -14.23 -12.53
CA GLY A 30 -7.65 -15.47 -12.04
C GLY A 30 -7.25 -15.87 -10.62
N LYS A 31 -6.40 -15.11 -9.92
CA LYS A 31 -6.05 -15.36 -8.52
C LYS A 31 -6.85 -14.49 -7.55
N ILE A 32 -7.36 -15.11 -6.49
CA ILE A 32 -7.92 -14.41 -5.32
C ILE A 32 -6.81 -14.22 -4.30
N VAL A 33 -6.63 -12.99 -3.83
CA VAL A 33 -5.53 -12.60 -2.95
C VAL A 33 -6.09 -11.83 -1.75
N THR A 34 -5.63 -12.17 -0.55
CA THR A 34 -6.07 -11.53 0.70
C THR A 34 -4.92 -10.74 1.31
N ILE A 35 -5.19 -9.48 1.66
CA ILE A 35 -4.25 -8.62 2.38
C ILE A 35 -4.59 -8.69 3.87
N MET A 36 -3.62 -9.07 4.69
CA MET A 36 -3.75 -9.14 6.15
C MET A 36 -2.76 -8.18 6.80
N GLY A 37 -3.16 -7.55 7.89
CA GLY A 37 -2.32 -6.63 8.64
C GLY A 37 -2.82 -6.47 10.06
N LYS A 38 -1.92 -6.10 10.96
CA LYS A 38 -2.30 -5.67 12.31
C LYS A 38 -2.88 -4.26 12.27
N SER A 39 -3.79 -3.98 13.20
CA SER A 39 -4.25 -2.61 13.44
C SER A 39 -3.25 -1.82 14.28
#